data_AF-A0A7S0N9B7-F1
#
_entry.id   AF-A0A7S0N9B7-F1
#
_cell.length_a   1.000
_cell.length_b   1.000
_cell.length_c   1.000
_cell.angle_alpha   90.00
_cell.angle_beta   90.00
_cell.angle_gamma   90.00
#
_symmetry.space_group_name_H-M   'P 1'
#
loop_
_entity.id
_entity.type
_entity.pdbx_description
1 polymer ?
#
loop_
_entity_poly.entity_id
_entity_poly.type
_entity_poly.pdbx_seq_one_letter_code
_entity_poly.pdbx_strand_id
1 'polypeptide(L)'
;AGAEPDSVAGGVDIAARVVVAEPTLLTASPKSLAYKLAQLSSLLHLPPHSVRARVLARPALLVAPMEQLTQRLEEVAWVLGVGRLAAAELASQWPGALLGGARRGEALQRLRYSLDDLVARSVESRGTRQRSGAGQVGQQEAGVQGAGE
;
A
#
# COMPACT_ATOMS: atom_id res chain seq x y z
N ALA A 1 32.30 -0.44 -17.04
CA ALA A 1 31.37 0.63 -16.64
C ALA A 1 30.64 1.12 -17.89
N GLY A 2 29.52 0.46 -18.23
CA GLY A 2 28.66 0.88 -19.33
C GLY A 2 27.58 1.80 -18.76
N ALA A 3 27.59 3.07 -19.15
CA ALA A 3 26.54 4.02 -18.80
C ALA A 3 25.35 3.75 -19.73
N GLU A 4 24.22 3.31 -19.17
CA GLU A 4 22.98 3.03 -19.90
C GLU A 4 22.36 4.35 -20.41
N PRO A 5 22.33 4.62 -21.73
CA PRO A 5 21.78 5.85 -22.27
C PRO A 5 20.24 5.88 -22.33
N ASP A 6 19.54 4.80 -21.95
CA ASP A 6 18.08 4.66 -22.10
C ASP A 6 17.23 5.34 -21.01
N SER A 7 17.83 5.84 -19.93
CA SER A 7 17.06 6.31 -18.77
C SER A 7 16.36 7.67 -18.99
N VAL A 8 16.88 8.52 -19.88
CA VAL A 8 16.34 9.87 -20.10
C VAL A 8 15.06 9.84 -20.96
N ALA A 9 15.02 8.97 -21.97
CA ALA A 9 13.87 8.85 -22.86
C ALA A 9 12.61 8.39 -22.10
N GLY A 10 12.76 7.45 -21.14
CA GLY A 10 11.66 6.98 -20.32
C GLY A 10 11.08 8.07 -19.39
N GLY A 11 11.91 9.00 -18.91
CA GLY A 11 11.46 10.07 -18.03
C GLY A 11 10.51 11.06 -18.72
N VAL A 12 10.79 11.39 -19.98
CA VAL A 12 9.98 12.35 -20.77
C VAL A 12 8.60 11.76 -21.09
N ASP A 13 8.52 10.49 -21.48
CA ASP A 13 7.24 9.84 -21.75
C ASP A 13 6.36 9.76 -20.50
N ILE A 14 6.94 9.43 -19.34
CA ILE A 14 6.23 9.42 -18.07
C ILE A 14 5.69 10.82 -17.73
N ALA A 15 6.52 11.86 -17.88
CA ALA A 15 6.08 13.23 -17.61
C ALA A 15 4.95 13.66 -18.54
N ALA A 16 5.05 13.35 -19.84
CA ALA A 16 3.99 13.64 -20.81
C ALA A 16 2.68 12.94 -20.45
N ARG A 17 2.73 11.64 -20.11
CA ARG A 17 1.54 10.88 -19.68
C ARG A 17 0.89 11.45 -18.42
N VAL A 18 1.70 11.88 -17.44
CA VAL A 18 1.22 12.52 -16.21
C VAL A 18 0.52 13.84 -16.51
N VAL A 19 1.10 14.67 -17.37
CA VAL A 19 0.53 15.96 -17.79
C VAL A 19 -0.76 15.77 -18.61
N VAL A 20 -0.81 14.79 -19.51
CA VAL A 20 -2.03 14.47 -20.27
C VAL A 20 -3.15 14.03 -19.34
N ALA A 21 -2.84 13.25 -18.31
CA ALA A 21 -3.82 12.81 -17.32
C ALA A 21 -4.28 13.95 -16.39
N GLU A 22 -3.39 14.87 -16.03
CA GLU A 22 -3.68 16.02 -15.16
C GLU A 22 -2.99 17.30 -15.66
N PRO A 23 -3.62 18.04 -16.60
CA PRO A 23 -3.02 19.25 -17.19
C PRO A 23 -2.78 20.38 -16.18
N THR A 24 -3.52 20.39 -15.08
CA THR A 24 -3.37 21.36 -13.99
C THR A 24 -1.97 21.36 -13.37
N LEU A 25 -1.24 20.25 -13.48
CA LEU A 25 0.15 20.14 -12.99
C LEU A 25 1.11 21.09 -13.72
N LEU A 26 0.80 21.50 -14.95
CA LEU A 26 1.62 22.49 -15.68
C LEU A 26 1.59 23.88 -15.03
N THR A 27 0.56 24.17 -14.23
CA THR A 27 0.43 25.44 -13.49
C THR A 27 1.03 25.38 -12.09
N ALA A 28 1.37 24.18 -11.61
CA ALA A 28 1.92 24.00 -10.28
C ALA A 28 3.43 24.28 -10.27
N SER A 29 3.90 25.01 -9.24
CA SER A 29 5.33 25.20 -9.06
C SER A 29 6.01 23.89 -8.66
N PRO A 30 7.27 23.64 -9.06
CA PRO A 30 8.02 22.46 -8.61
C PRO A 30 8.10 22.36 -7.07
N LYS A 31 8.21 23.50 -6.38
CA LYS A 31 8.25 23.58 -4.92
C LYS A 31 6.93 23.12 -4.28
N SER A 32 5.78 23.53 -4.82
CA SER A 32 4.48 23.10 -4.31
C SER A 32 4.23 21.61 -4.55
N LEU A 33 4.69 21.07 -5.69
CA LEU A 33 4.61 19.63 -5.96
C LEU A 33 5.47 18.81 -4.98
N ALA A 34 6.70 19.24 -4.71
CA ALA A 34 7.58 18.60 -3.74
C ALA A 34 6.96 18.62 -2.32
N TYR A 35 6.40 19.76 -1.91
CA TYR A 35 5.70 19.88 -0.64
C TYR A 35 4.49 18.95 -0.55
N LYS A 36 3.67 18.88 -1.62
CA LYS A 36 2.51 18.00 -1.69
C LYS A 36 2.92 16.51 -1.59
N LEU A 37 4.01 16.11 -2.25
CA LEU A 37 4.54 14.75 -2.14
C LEU A 37 4.98 14.41 -0.70
N ALA A 38 5.60 15.35 0.01
CA ALA A 38 5.96 15.18 1.42
C ALA A 38 4.71 15.03 2.30
N GLN A 39 3.67 15.84 2.07
CA GLN A 39 2.40 15.70 2.79
C GLN A 39 1.73 14.34 2.53
N LEU A 40 1.72 13.87 1.27
CA LEU A 40 1.20 12.55 0.92
C LEU A 40 2.00 11.41 1.59
N SER A 41 3.32 11.57 1.70
CA SER A 41 4.18 10.62 2.43
C SER A 41 3.80 10.52 3.89
N SER A 42 3.58 11.65 4.56
CA SER A 42 3.12 11.70 5.95
C SER A 42 1.70 11.14 6.11
N LEU A 43 0.78 11.49 5.20
CA LEU A 43 -0.62 11.04 5.26
C LEU A 43 -0.74 9.52 5.08
N LEU A 44 0.02 8.96 4.15
CA LEU A 44 -0.05 7.53 3.81
C LEU A 44 0.93 6.66 4.62
N HIS A 45 1.79 7.27 5.45
CA HIS A 45 2.87 6.57 6.16
C HIS A 45 3.79 5.76 5.23
N LEU A 46 4.07 6.29 4.04
CA LEU A 46 4.91 5.63 3.02
C LEU A 46 6.21 6.39 2.81
N PRO A 47 7.30 5.72 2.43
CA PRO A 47 8.53 6.40 2.04
C PRO A 47 8.33 7.20 0.73
N PRO A 48 9.07 8.29 0.52
CA PRO A 48 8.85 9.21 -0.61
C PRO A 48 8.89 8.55 -2.00
N HIS A 49 9.72 7.53 -2.20
CA HIS A 49 9.82 6.84 -3.47
C HIS A 49 8.55 6.04 -3.80
N SER A 50 7.92 5.41 -2.81
CA SER A 50 6.66 4.68 -2.98
C SER A 50 5.52 5.63 -3.30
N VAL A 51 5.45 6.78 -2.62
CA VAL A 51 4.45 7.83 -2.92
C VAL A 51 4.58 8.31 -4.35
N ARG A 52 5.81 8.59 -4.81
CA ARG A 52 6.07 8.99 -6.19
C ARG A 52 5.56 7.95 -7.18
N ALA A 53 5.83 6.66 -6.97
CA ALA A 53 5.32 5.60 -7.83
C ALA A 53 3.77 5.57 -7.89
N ARG A 54 3.09 5.79 -6.76
CA ARG A 54 1.61 5.86 -6.71
C ARG A 54 1.06 7.10 -7.42
N VAL A 55 1.72 8.24 -7.25
CA VAL A 55 1.35 9.49 -7.92
C VAL A 55 1.53 9.38 -9.44
N LEU A 56 2.60 8.76 -9.91
CA LEU A 56 2.80 8.51 -11.34
C LEU A 56 1.69 7.61 -11.93
N ALA A 57 1.19 6.64 -11.14
CA ALA A 57 0.06 5.82 -11.54
C ALA A 57 -1.30 6.55 -11.47
N ARG A 58 -1.42 7.56 -10.59
CA ARG A 58 -2.65 8.35 -10.36
C ARG A 58 -2.31 9.82 -10.07
N PRO A 59 -2.10 10.64 -11.11
CA PRO A 59 -1.67 12.04 -10.95
C PRO A 59 -2.66 12.92 -10.19
N ALA A 60 -3.95 12.59 -10.22
CA ALA A 60 -5.02 13.29 -9.51
C ALA A 60 -4.77 13.44 -8.00
N LEU A 61 -3.94 12.58 -7.38
CA LEU A 61 -3.52 12.71 -5.98
C LEU A 61 -2.77 14.01 -5.69
N LEU A 62 -2.05 14.56 -6.66
CA LEU A 62 -1.32 15.82 -6.51
C LEU A 62 -2.25 17.04 -6.55
N VAL A 63 -3.38 16.92 -7.26
CA VAL A 63 -4.32 18.01 -7.49
C VAL A 63 -5.41 18.03 -6.41
N ALA A 64 -5.73 16.88 -5.82
CA ALA A 64 -6.73 16.77 -4.77
C ALA A 64 -6.35 17.59 -3.50
N PRO A 65 -7.29 18.36 -2.91
CA PRO A 65 -7.07 19.04 -1.62
C PRO A 65 -6.66 18.07 -0.50
N MET A 66 -5.75 18.48 0.37
CA MET A 66 -5.19 17.58 1.40
C MET A 66 -6.23 17.24 2.48
N GLU A 67 -7.10 18.20 2.77
CA GLU A 67 -8.23 18.08 3.67
C GLU A 67 -9.19 17.00 3.16
N GLN A 68 -9.48 17.03 1.85
CA GLN A 68 -10.33 16.02 1.22
C GLN A 68 -9.69 14.63 1.30
N LEU A 69 -8.39 14.49 1.00
CA LEU A 69 -7.70 13.20 1.09
C LEU A 69 -7.71 12.65 2.53
N THR A 70 -7.54 13.53 3.53
CA THR A 70 -7.57 13.16 4.95
C THR A 70 -8.96 12.70 5.35
N GLN A 71 -10.01 13.46 5.03
CA GLN A 71 -11.39 13.08 5.29
C GLN A 71 -11.74 11.75 4.61
N ARG A 72 -11.29 11.55 3.36
CA ARG A 72 -11.54 10.30 2.63
C ARG A 72 -10.83 9.11 3.27
N LEU A 73 -9.63 9.30 3.79
CA LEU A 73 -8.91 8.28 4.53
C LEU A 73 -9.64 7.89 5.82
N GLU A 74 -10.18 8.87 6.56
CA GLU A 74 -10.99 8.64 7.75
C GLU A 74 -12.29 7.90 7.43
N GLU A 75 -12.96 8.29 6.35
CA GLU A 75 -14.15 7.58 5.87
C GLU A 75 -13.83 6.13 5.49
N VAL A 76 -12.67 5.86 4.85
CA VAL A 76 -12.21 4.48 4.58
C VAL A 76 -11.98 3.71 5.88
N ALA A 77 -11.31 4.32 6.86
CA ALA A 77 -11.06 3.71 8.16
C ALA A 77 -12.38 3.35 8.87
N TRP A 78 -13.34 4.28 8.86
CA TRP A 78 -14.66 4.11 9.47
C TRP A 78 -15.48 3.02 8.77
N VAL A 79 -15.61 3.06 7.43
CA VAL A 79 -16.39 2.07 6.67
C VAL A 79 -15.84 0.65 6.84
N LEU A 80 -14.52 0.51 6.90
CA LEU A 80 -13.87 -0.79 7.03
C LEU A 80 -13.72 -1.23 8.50
N GLY A 81 -14.03 -0.37 9.47
CA GLY A 81 -13.84 -0.66 10.89
C GLY A 81 -12.37 -0.91 11.26
N VAL A 82 -11.43 -0.26 10.57
CA VAL A 82 -9.98 -0.42 10.78
C VAL A 82 -9.35 0.87 11.30
N GLY A 83 -8.20 0.77 11.96
CA GLY A 83 -7.43 1.94 12.39
C GLY A 83 -6.90 2.75 11.19
N ARG A 84 -6.64 4.04 11.42
CA ARG A 84 -6.16 4.99 10.38
C ARG A 84 -4.91 4.51 9.65
N LEU A 85 -3.98 3.86 10.36
CA LEU A 85 -2.75 3.31 9.76
C LEU A 85 -3.06 2.17 8.76
N ALA A 86 -3.95 1.25 9.12
CA ALA A 86 -4.37 0.17 8.23
C ALA A 86 -5.16 0.71 7.02
N ALA A 87 -6.02 1.72 7.24
CA ALA A 87 -6.70 2.42 6.16
C ALA A 87 -5.70 3.10 5.20
N ALA A 88 -4.61 3.67 5.71
CA ALA A 88 -3.58 4.32 4.90
C ALA A 88 -2.82 3.29 4.05
N GLU A 89 -2.50 2.14 4.64
CA GLU A 89 -1.88 1.02 3.93
C GLU A 89 -2.80 0.51 2.80
N LEU A 90 -4.10 0.32 3.06
CA LEU A 90 -5.06 -0.08 2.04
C LEU A 90 -5.22 0.98 0.95
N ALA A 91 -5.34 2.25 1.33
CA ALA A 91 -5.41 3.37 0.39
C ALA A 91 -4.14 3.49 -0.47
N SER A 92 -2.98 3.11 0.05
CA SER A 92 -1.73 3.08 -0.71
C SER A 92 -1.73 2.04 -1.83
N GLN A 93 -2.41 0.91 -1.60
CA GLN A 93 -2.57 -0.16 -2.59
C GLN A 93 -3.66 0.20 -3.61
N TRP A 94 -4.66 0.98 -3.19
CA TRP A 94 -5.80 1.38 -4.00
C TRP A 94 -6.04 2.89 -3.97
N PRO A 95 -5.20 3.71 -4.62
CA PRO A 95 -5.31 5.17 -4.51
C PRO A 95 -6.63 5.74 -5.02
N GLY A 96 -7.35 4.99 -5.87
CA GLY A 96 -8.69 5.34 -6.32
C GLY A 96 -9.73 5.44 -5.19
N ALA A 97 -9.49 4.81 -4.04
CA ALA A 97 -10.36 4.94 -2.87
C ALA A 97 -10.38 6.37 -2.30
N LEU A 98 -9.28 7.12 -2.46
CA LEU A 98 -9.16 8.50 -1.95
C LEU A 98 -9.74 9.55 -2.91
N LEU A 99 -9.82 9.25 -4.20
CA LEU A 99 -10.17 10.24 -5.24
C LEU A 99 -11.68 10.37 -5.51
N GLY A 100 -12.53 9.65 -4.77
CA GLY A 100 -13.96 9.92 -4.70
C GLY A 100 -14.72 9.93 -6.04
N GLY A 101 -14.52 8.92 -6.90
CA GLY A 101 -15.29 8.75 -8.14
C GLY A 101 -16.56 7.89 -7.97
N ALA A 102 -17.40 7.83 -9.01
CA ALA A 102 -18.67 7.06 -9.04
C ALA A 102 -18.53 5.58 -8.62
N ARG A 103 -17.32 5.01 -8.71
CA ARG A 103 -16.99 3.64 -8.29
C ARG A 103 -16.57 3.51 -6.84
N ARG A 104 -16.77 4.53 -6.01
CA ARG A 104 -16.34 4.50 -4.61
C ARG A 104 -16.99 3.38 -3.82
N GLY A 105 -18.30 3.20 -3.98
CA GLY A 105 -19.02 2.08 -3.36
C GLY A 105 -18.43 0.74 -3.77
N GLU A 106 -18.21 0.54 -5.08
CA GLU A 106 -17.58 -0.68 -5.62
C GLU A 106 -16.16 -0.91 -5.07
N ALA A 107 -15.36 0.15 -4.97
CA ALA A 107 -13.98 0.07 -4.47
C ALA A 107 -13.95 -0.30 -2.98
N LEU A 108 -14.79 0.33 -2.16
CA LEU A 108 -14.93 0.00 -0.74
C LEU A 108 -15.47 -1.42 -0.55
N GLN A 109 -16.42 -1.83 -1.38
CA GLN A 109 -16.96 -3.18 -1.35
C GLN A 109 -15.91 -4.22 -1.71
N ARG A 110 -15.11 -3.99 -2.77
CA ARG A 110 -13.98 -4.84 -3.13
C ARG A 110 -12.93 -4.92 -2.03
N LEU A 111 -12.61 -3.79 -1.40
CA LEU A 111 -11.67 -3.75 -0.27
C LEU A 111 -12.18 -4.59 0.90
N ARG A 112 -13.46 -4.46 1.24
CA ARG A 112 -14.09 -5.26 2.29
C ARG A 112 -14.02 -6.76 1.98
N TYR A 113 -14.39 -7.18 0.76
CA TYR A 113 -14.24 -8.57 0.35
C TYR A 113 -12.80 -9.08 0.42
N SER A 114 -11.83 -8.25 -0.01
CA SER A 114 -10.42 -8.62 0.06
C SER A 114 -9.90 -8.75 1.50
N LEU A 115 -10.42 -7.94 2.42
CA LEU A 115 -10.10 -8.03 3.84
C LEU A 115 -10.70 -9.29 4.46
N ASP A 116 -11.97 -9.57 4.18
CA ASP A 116 -12.64 -10.79 4.66
C ASP A 116 -11.89 -12.05 4.18
N ASP A 117 -11.43 -12.06 2.93
CA ASP A 117 -10.62 -13.13 2.34
C ASP A 117 -9.22 -13.25 2.98
N LEU A 118 -8.55 -12.14 3.28
CA LEU A 118 -7.27 -12.14 4.02
C LEU A 118 -7.43 -12.64 5.45
N VAL A 119 -8.49 -12.23 6.14
CA VAL A 119 -8.80 -12.68 7.50
C VAL A 119 -9.10 -14.18 7.50
N ALA A 120 -9.91 -14.66 6.56
CA ALA A 120 -10.22 -16.09 6.41
C ALA A 120 -8.94 -16.92 6.21
N ARG A 121 -8.05 -16.51 5.30
CA ARG A 121 -6.76 -17.19 5.05
C ARG A 121 -5.82 -17.16 6.26
N SER A 122 -5.83 -16.06 7.02
CA SER A 122 -4.99 -15.93 8.23
C SER A 122 -5.46 -16.86 9.35
N VAL A 123 -6.78 -17.01 9.53
CA VAL A 123 -7.36 -17.96 10.50
C VAL A 123 -7.03 -19.41 10.11
N GLU A 124 -7.17 -19.77 8.83
CA GLU A 124 -6.85 -21.11 8.33
C GLU A 124 -5.36 -21.46 8.49
N SER A 125 -4.47 -20.49 8.24
CA SER A 125 -3.03 -20.64 8.44
C SER A 125 -2.64 -20.86 9.91
N ARG A 126 -3.43 -20.39 10.88
CA ARG A 126 -3.19 -20.65 12.31
C ARG A 126 -3.73 -22.02 12.74
N GLY A 127 -4.88 -22.43 12.21
CA GLY A 127 -5.50 -23.72 12.54
C GLY A 127 -4.64 -24.93 12.14
N THR A 128 -3.93 -24.84 11.01
CA THR A 128 -3.03 -25.91 10.54
C THR A 128 -1.78 -26.06 11.40
N ARG A 129 -1.21 -24.96 11.93
CA ARG A 129 -0.07 -25.02 12.84
C ARG A 129 -0.43 -25.60 14.21
N GLN A 130 -1.63 -25.30 14.71
CA GLN A 130 -2.07 -25.77 16.03
C GLN A 130 -2.35 -27.28 16.06
N ARG A 131 -2.76 -27.90 14.93
CA ARG A 131 -2.88 -29.36 14.81
C ARG A 131 -1.54 -30.06 14.64
N SER A 132 -0.56 -29.44 13.98
CA SER A 132 0.74 -30.07 13.76
C SER A 132 1.62 -30.10 15.02
N GLY A 133 1.40 -29.22 15.99
CA GLY A 133 2.18 -29.17 17.24
C GLY A 133 1.80 -30.19 18.32
N ALA A 134 0.62 -30.82 18.24
CA ALA A 134 0.16 -31.76 19.27
C ALA A 134 0.74 -33.19 19.12
N GLY A 135 1.44 -33.50 18.02
CA GLY A 135 1.92 -34.85 17.71
C GLY A 135 3.41 -35.11 17.93
N GLN A 136 4.23 -34.12 18.28
CA GLN A 136 5.69 -34.23 18.21
C GLN A 136 6.42 -33.96 19.53
N VAL A 137 5.78 -34.32 20.66
CA VAL A 137 6.41 -34.25 22.01
C VAL A 137 6.92 -35.63 22.49
N GLY A 138 6.86 -36.68 21.66
CA GLY A 138 7.06 -38.07 22.12
C GLY A 138 8.28 -38.86 21.64
N GLN A 139 9.25 -38.31 20.89
CA GLN A 139 10.34 -39.13 20.30
C GLN A 139 11.77 -38.58 20.50
N GLN A 140 12.05 -37.93 21.64
CA GLN A 140 13.43 -37.54 21.97
C GLN A 140 13.83 -37.95 23.40
N GLU A 141 13.55 -39.20 23.78
CA GLU A 141 14.17 -39.84 24.95
C GLU A 141 14.61 -41.27 24.59
N ALA A 142 15.62 -41.39 23.72
CA ALA A 142 16.36 -42.63 23.59
C ALA A 142 17.75 -42.35 23.01
N GLY A 143 18.77 -42.38 23.87
CA GLY A 143 20.13 -42.68 23.42
C GLY A 143 21.17 -41.59 23.64
N VAL A 144 21.51 -41.30 24.90
CA VAL A 144 22.90 -41.02 25.27
C VAL A 144 23.20 -41.71 26.59
N GLN A 145 23.36 -43.03 26.51
CA GLN A 145 24.14 -43.79 27.50
C GLN A 145 25.32 -44.38 26.75
N GLY A 146 26.53 -44.00 27.14
CA GLY A 146 27.70 -44.84 26.93
C GLY A 146 28.96 -44.11 26.50
N ALA A 147 30.04 -44.47 27.20
CA ALA A 147 31.46 -44.28 26.92
C ALA A 147 32.02 -42.86 27.17
N GLY A 148 33.06 -42.68 27.98
CA GLY A 148 33.91 -43.64 28.68
C GLY A 148 35.11 -42.89 29.29
N GLU A 149 35.60 -43.48 30.38
CA GLU A 149 36.97 -43.49 30.95
C GLU A 149 37.80 -42.20 31.05
#